data_AF-A0A7J2KFZ5-F1
#
_entry.id   AF-A0A7J2KFZ5-F1
#
_cell.length_a   1.000
_cell.length_b   1.000
_cell.length_c   1.000
_cell.angle_alpha   90.00
_cell.angle_beta   90.00
_cell.angle_gamma   90.00
#
_symmetry.space_group_name_H-M   'P 1'
#
loop_
_entity.id
_entity.type
_entity.pdbx_description
1 polymer ?
#
loop_
_entity_poly.entity_id
_entity_poly.type
_entity_poly.pdbx_seq_one_letter_code
_entity_poly.pdbx_strand_id
1 'polypeptide(L)'
;MRKSSKKPSIVFGVDILPSSSPQSSKEPHYALVILKNGEVWEKHSDVALRRIIRLAWEFKPEIISIDNIFELGANERNVVKIISMLPPETSVVQVNVSEEKISKLWEVAKQAKLISEYSKFPPLKTAYLAAILAYKGYGSKVKVYEEKTKIIITKGRSLTQGGMSQLRYRRHVRGLILQAVRKIKEALEEHGIDYDLVVRKTESGF
;
A
#
# COMPACT_ATOMS: atom_id res chain seq x y z
N MET A 1 -30.59 27.92 1.48
CA MET A 1 -30.08 26.57 1.80
C MET A 1 -29.39 25.99 0.57
N ARG A 2 -28.05 25.92 0.55
CA ARG A 2 -27.33 25.18 -0.49
C ARG A 2 -27.54 23.68 -0.22
N LYS A 3 -28.26 22.99 -1.11
CA LYS A 3 -28.26 21.52 -1.14
C LYS A 3 -26.82 21.09 -1.44
N SER A 4 -26.08 20.64 -0.44
CA SER A 4 -24.83 19.91 -0.65
C SER A 4 -25.20 18.60 -1.33
N SER A 5 -25.02 18.52 -2.65
CA SER A 5 -25.16 17.27 -3.39
C SER A 5 -24.02 16.36 -2.96
N LYS A 6 -24.29 15.45 -2.02
CA LYS A 6 -23.31 14.45 -1.58
C LYS A 6 -22.90 13.64 -2.82
N LYS A 7 -21.61 13.66 -3.16
CA LYS A 7 -21.06 12.85 -4.27
C LYS A 7 -21.49 11.38 -4.04
N PRO A 8 -21.96 10.65 -5.06
CA PRO A 8 -22.31 9.24 -4.89
C PRO A 8 -21.07 8.47 -4.44
N SER A 9 -21.21 7.68 -3.38
CA SER A 9 -20.12 6.86 -2.86
C SER A 9 -20.03 5.59 -3.70
N ILE A 10 -18.88 5.39 -4.33
CA ILE A 10 -18.60 4.25 -5.20
C ILE A 10 -17.53 3.41 -4.53
N VAL A 11 -17.81 2.12 -4.34
CA VAL A 11 -16.91 1.16 -3.70
C VAL A 11 -16.77 -0.06 -4.59
N PHE A 12 -15.54 -0.48 -4.85
CA PHE A 12 -15.27 -1.74 -5.54
C PHE A 12 -14.93 -2.81 -4.51
N GLY A 13 -15.38 -4.03 -4.74
CA GLY A 13 -14.84 -5.23 -4.10
C GLY A 13 -14.25 -6.15 -5.14
N VAL A 14 -13.06 -6.66 -4.86
CA VAL A 14 -12.28 -7.49 -5.76
C VAL A 14 -11.89 -8.76 -5.02
N ASP A 15 -12.00 -9.89 -5.70
CA ASP A 15 -11.53 -11.21 -5.24
C ASP A 15 -10.87 -11.95 -6.40
N ILE A 16 -9.81 -12.69 -6.15
CA ILE A 16 -9.11 -13.41 -7.22
C ILE A 16 -9.83 -14.70 -7.64
N LEU A 17 -9.84 -14.99 -8.94
CA LEU A 17 -10.41 -16.25 -9.41
C LEU A 17 -9.50 -17.44 -9.08
N PRO A 18 -10.09 -18.62 -8.80
CA PRO A 18 -9.34 -19.88 -8.71
C PRO A 18 -8.46 -20.07 -9.94
N SER A 19 -7.30 -20.73 -9.76
CA SER A 19 -6.28 -20.97 -10.80
C SER A 19 -5.73 -19.73 -11.53
N SER A 20 -6.09 -18.53 -11.07
CA SER A 20 -5.64 -17.25 -11.62
C SER A 20 -4.76 -16.47 -10.64
N SER A 21 -4.04 -17.18 -9.76
CA SER A 21 -3.12 -16.59 -8.77
C SER A 21 -2.14 -15.63 -9.47
N PRO A 22 -1.77 -14.48 -8.85
CA PRO A 22 -0.84 -13.54 -9.45
C PRO A 22 0.58 -14.11 -9.53
N GLN A 23 0.82 -15.26 -8.88
CA GLN A 23 2.08 -16.01 -8.90
C GLN A 23 2.16 -17.00 -10.08
N SER A 24 1.06 -17.20 -10.83
CA SER A 24 1.01 -18.05 -12.01
C SER A 24 1.59 -17.35 -13.25
N SER A 25 2.03 -18.12 -14.25
CA SER A 25 2.48 -17.59 -15.55
C SER A 25 1.36 -17.03 -16.43
N LYS A 26 0.10 -17.23 -16.03
CA LYS A 26 -1.10 -16.71 -16.71
C LYS A 26 -1.52 -15.37 -16.11
N GLU A 27 -2.13 -14.52 -16.93
CA GLU A 27 -2.71 -13.27 -16.45
C GLU A 27 -3.73 -13.54 -15.32
N PRO A 28 -3.63 -12.83 -14.16
CA PRO A 28 -4.60 -12.99 -13.08
C PRO A 28 -5.95 -12.34 -13.45
N HIS A 29 -7.00 -13.07 -13.13
CA HIS A 29 -8.39 -12.69 -13.37
C HIS A 29 -9.13 -12.64 -12.04
N TYR A 30 -10.11 -11.76 -11.96
CA TYR A 30 -10.76 -11.36 -10.72
C TYR A 30 -12.28 -11.34 -10.88
N ALA A 31 -12.98 -11.57 -9.78
CA ALA A 31 -14.36 -11.13 -9.64
C ALA A 31 -14.36 -9.68 -9.14
N LEU A 32 -15.21 -8.84 -9.74
CA LEU A 32 -15.39 -7.43 -9.37
C LEU A 32 -16.86 -7.15 -9.09
N VAL A 33 -17.14 -6.51 -7.97
CA VAL A 33 -18.46 -5.95 -7.64
C VAL A 33 -18.33 -4.46 -7.41
N ILE A 34 -19.16 -3.68 -8.09
CA ILE A 34 -19.20 -2.22 -7.95
C ILE A 34 -20.48 -1.87 -7.19
N LEU A 35 -20.31 -1.21 -6.04
CA LEU A 35 -21.40 -0.62 -5.28
C LEU A 35 -21.53 0.86 -5.59
N LYS A 36 -22.78 1.34 -5.66
CA LYS A 36 -23.12 2.76 -5.71
C LYS A 36 -24.09 3.04 -4.57
N ASN A 37 -23.66 3.83 -3.60
CA ASN A 37 -24.42 4.13 -2.39
C ASN A 37 -24.87 2.87 -1.62
N GLY A 38 -24.02 1.84 -1.58
CA GLY A 38 -24.28 0.59 -0.86
C GLY A 38 -25.09 -0.45 -1.64
N GLU A 39 -25.64 -0.09 -2.80
CA GLU A 39 -26.37 -0.99 -3.69
C GLU A 39 -25.48 -1.51 -4.81
N VAL A 40 -25.69 -2.75 -5.24
CA VAL A 40 -24.90 -3.32 -6.34
C VAL A 40 -25.29 -2.67 -7.65
N TRP A 41 -24.31 -2.00 -8.27
CA TRP A 41 -24.49 -1.35 -9.56
C TRP A 41 -24.00 -2.25 -10.71
N GLU A 42 -22.82 -2.85 -10.58
CA GLU A 42 -22.27 -3.79 -11.56
C GLU A 42 -21.63 -5.01 -10.90
N LYS A 43 -21.65 -6.12 -11.63
CA LYS A 43 -20.98 -7.37 -11.26
C LYS A 43 -20.25 -7.90 -12.48
N HIS A 44 -18.98 -8.23 -12.30
CA HIS A 44 -18.17 -8.89 -13.31
C HIS A 44 -17.58 -10.15 -12.68
N SER A 45 -17.97 -11.32 -13.19
CA SER A 45 -17.49 -12.61 -12.66
C SER A 45 -16.06 -12.93 -13.08
N ASP A 46 -15.57 -12.26 -14.13
CA ASP A 46 -14.26 -12.53 -14.70
C ASP A 46 -13.72 -11.26 -15.40
N VAL A 47 -12.76 -10.59 -14.76
CA VAL A 47 -12.08 -9.41 -15.29
C VAL A 47 -10.58 -9.45 -15.02
N ALA A 48 -9.79 -9.10 -16.04
CA ALA A 48 -8.36 -8.85 -15.89
C ALA A 48 -8.10 -7.56 -15.10
N LEU A 49 -6.96 -7.49 -14.41
CA LEU A 49 -6.54 -6.33 -13.62
C LEU A 49 -6.53 -5.02 -14.43
N ARG A 50 -6.10 -5.07 -15.71
CA ARG A 50 -6.11 -3.90 -16.61
C ARG A 50 -7.51 -3.30 -16.78
N ARG A 51 -8.55 -4.14 -16.80
CA ARG A 51 -9.94 -3.68 -16.89
C ARG A 51 -10.38 -3.06 -15.58
N ILE A 52 -10.01 -3.64 -14.43
CA ILE A 52 -10.29 -3.06 -13.11
C ILE A 52 -9.68 -1.66 -12.98
N ILE A 53 -8.40 -1.49 -13.37
CA ILE A 53 -7.73 -0.18 -13.35
C ILE A 53 -8.47 0.83 -14.26
N ARG A 54 -8.87 0.41 -15.46
CA ARG A 54 -9.65 1.28 -16.37
C ARG A 54 -10.98 1.71 -15.75
N LEU A 55 -11.72 0.77 -15.16
CA LEU A 55 -12.98 1.05 -14.46
C LEU A 55 -12.78 1.96 -13.25
N ALA A 56 -11.65 1.82 -12.54
CA ALA A 56 -11.32 2.70 -11.42
C ALA A 56 -11.11 4.14 -11.91
N TRP A 57 -10.45 4.36 -13.05
CA TRP A 57 -10.32 5.71 -13.64
C TRP A 57 -11.63 6.28 -14.18
N GLU A 58 -12.51 5.42 -14.70
CA GLU A 58 -13.82 5.79 -15.22
C GLU A 58 -14.79 6.19 -14.10
N PHE A 59 -14.91 5.37 -13.06
CA PHE A 59 -15.87 5.57 -11.97
C PHE A 59 -15.30 6.34 -10.77
N LYS A 60 -13.98 6.44 -10.65
CA LYS A 60 -13.26 7.08 -9.52
C LYS A 60 -13.80 6.62 -8.15
N PRO A 61 -13.70 5.31 -7.83
CA PRO A 61 -14.19 4.77 -6.57
C PRO A 61 -13.46 5.44 -5.39
N GLU A 62 -14.18 5.63 -4.29
CA GLU A 62 -13.57 6.10 -3.03
C GLU A 62 -12.70 4.98 -2.44
N ILE A 63 -13.16 3.74 -2.56
CA ILE A 63 -12.52 2.56 -1.98
C ILE A 63 -12.48 1.42 -2.99
N ILE A 64 -11.34 0.74 -3.08
CA ILE A 64 -11.23 -0.62 -3.62
C ILE A 64 -10.93 -1.54 -2.43
N SER A 65 -11.77 -2.54 -2.25
CA SER A 65 -11.71 -3.46 -1.12
C SER A 65 -11.35 -4.88 -1.56
N ILE A 66 -10.59 -5.54 -0.70
CA ILE A 66 -10.06 -6.91 -0.87
C ILE A 66 -10.02 -7.61 0.48
N ASP A 67 -10.00 -8.93 0.49
CA ASP A 67 -9.78 -9.73 1.71
C ASP A 67 -8.28 -9.95 1.98
N ASN A 68 -7.44 -10.03 0.94
CA ASN A 68 -6.00 -10.20 1.04
C ASN A 68 -5.27 -9.34 0.00
N ILE A 69 -4.32 -8.53 0.47
CA ILE A 69 -3.51 -7.64 -0.38
C ILE A 69 -2.71 -8.36 -1.46
N PHE A 70 -2.30 -9.60 -1.19
CA PHE A 70 -1.52 -10.41 -2.13
C PHE A 70 -2.36 -10.99 -3.27
N GLU A 71 -3.69 -10.78 -3.28
CA GLU A 71 -4.52 -11.05 -4.43
C GLU A 71 -4.32 -10.03 -5.55
N LEU A 72 -4.05 -8.77 -5.21
CA LEU A 72 -3.74 -7.75 -6.21
C LEU A 72 -2.35 -7.99 -6.83
N GLY A 73 -1.35 -8.37 -6.04
CA GLY A 73 0.01 -8.57 -6.53
C GLY A 73 0.76 -9.68 -5.82
N ALA A 74 1.60 -10.39 -6.57
CA ALA A 74 2.35 -11.54 -6.07
C ALA A 74 3.36 -11.22 -4.94
N ASN A 75 3.74 -9.94 -4.80
CA ASN A 75 4.67 -9.44 -3.78
C ASN A 75 4.44 -7.94 -3.51
N GLU A 76 5.07 -7.42 -2.46
CA GLU A 76 4.95 -6.02 -2.04
C GLU A 76 5.24 -5.02 -3.17
N ARG A 77 6.30 -5.24 -3.97
CA ARG A 77 6.64 -4.35 -5.09
C ARG A 77 5.54 -4.30 -6.15
N ASN A 78 4.90 -5.44 -6.42
CA ASN A 78 3.81 -5.55 -7.38
C ASN A 78 2.56 -4.85 -6.83
N VAL A 79 2.25 -5.05 -5.56
CA VAL A 79 1.16 -4.33 -4.86
C VAL A 79 1.38 -2.82 -4.95
N VAL A 80 2.58 -2.32 -4.63
CA VAL A 80 2.91 -0.89 -4.70
C VAL A 80 2.69 -0.35 -6.11
N LYS A 81 3.20 -1.06 -7.13
CA LYS A 81 3.03 -0.69 -8.54
C LYS A 81 1.56 -0.66 -8.97
N ILE A 82 0.74 -1.59 -8.48
CA ILE A 82 -0.68 -1.64 -8.82
C ILE A 82 -1.41 -0.47 -8.19
N ILE A 83 -1.16 -0.20 -6.91
CA ILE A 83 -1.77 0.92 -6.21
C ILE A 83 -1.36 2.26 -6.84
N SER A 84 -0.11 2.38 -7.33
CA SER A 84 0.34 3.57 -8.05
C SER A 84 -0.34 3.80 -9.41
N MET A 85 -1.05 2.80 -9.96
CA MET A 85 -1.80 2.93 -11.21
C MET A 85 -3.27 3.33 -10.99
N LEU A 86 -3.75 3.35 -9.74
CA LEU A 86 -5.11 3.75 -9.38
C LEU A 86 -5.25 5.28 -9.32
N PRO A 87 -6.48 5.81 -9.39
CA PRO A 87 -6.71 7.23 -9.15
C PRO A 87 -6.19 7.67 -7.77
N PRO A 88 -5.54 8.84 -7.63
CA PRO A 88 -4.93 9.28 -6.37
C PRO A 88 -5.89 9.33 -5.18
N GLU A 89 -7.18 9.58 -5.42
CA GLU A 89 -8.20 9.67 -4.39
C GLU A 89 -8.73 8.29 -3.95
N THR A 90 -8.39 7.22 -4.67
CA THR A 90 -8.86 5.85 -4.38
C THR A 90 -8.04 5.24 -3.25
N SER A 91 -8.70 4.86 -2.16
CA SER A 91 -8.07 4.09 -1.07
C SER A 91 -8.20 2.58 -1.30
N VAL A 92 -7.14 1.82 -1.05
CA VAL A 92 -7.24 0.35 -0.96
C VAL A 92 -7.48 -0.06 0.49
N VAL A 93 -8.50 -0.88 0.74
CA VAL A 93 -8.91 -1.32 2.08
C VAL A 93 -8.91 -2.83 2.16
N GLN A 94 -8.24 -3.36 3.18
CA GLN A 94 -8.30 -4.78 3.51
C GLN A 94 -9.35 -5.02 4.59
N VAL A 95 -10.46 -5.67 4.23
CA VAL A 95 -11.70 -5.69 5.03
C VAL A 95 -11.64 -6.56 6.28
N ASN A 96 -10.71 -7.50 6.31
CA ASN A 96 -10.54 -8.46 7.38
C ASN A 96 -9.43 -8.07 8.38
N VAL A 97 -8.84 -6.88 8.21
CA VAL A 97 -7.82 -6.33 9.09
C VAL A 97 -8.41 -5.15 9.86
N SER A 98 -8.19 -5.17 11.18
CA SER A 98 -8.48 -4.06 12.10
C SER A 98 -7.23 -3.73 12.90
N GLU A 99 -7.23 -2.63 13.65
CA GLU A 99 -6.08 -2.22 14.49
C GLU A 99 -5.69 -3.29 15.51
N GLU A 100 -6.66 -4.05 16.02
CA GLU A 100 -6.45 -5.02 17.11
C GLU A 100 -6.24 -6.46 16.62
N LYS A 101 -6.76 -6.81 15.43
CA LYS A 101 -6.77 -8.20 14.95
C LYS A 101 -6.92 -8.34 13.44
N ILE A 102 -6.39 -9.46 12.96
CA ILE A 102 -6.67 -10.01 11.63
C ILE A 102 -7.71 -11.13 11.81
N SER A 103 -8.84 -11.02 11.12
CA SER A 103 -9.92 -11.99 11.16
C SER A 103 -10.11 -12.65 9.79
N LYS A 104 -10.93 -13.70 9.73
CA LYS A 104 -11.37 -14.24 8.43
C LYS A 104 -12.52 -13.39 7.89
N LEU A 105 -12.64 -13.28 6.57
CA LEU A 105 -13.71 -12.49 5.93
C LEU A 105 -15.11 -12.87 6.44
N TRP A 106 -15.38 -14.18 6.60
CA TRP A 106 -16.68 -14.66 7.08
C TRP A 106 -17.00 -14.23 8.52
N GLU A 107 -15.99 -14.09 9.38
CA GLU A 107 -16.18 -13.64 10.77
C GLU A 107 -16.64 -12.18 10.78
N VAL A 108 -15.99 -11.34 9.97
CA VAL A 108 -16.34 -9.93 9.80
C VAL A 108 -17.71 -9.78 9.15
N ALA A 109 -18.02 -10.58 8.13
CA ALA A 109 -19.33 -10.60 7.48
C ALA A 109 -20.46 -11.01 8.45
N LYS A 110 -20.20 -11.99 9.33
CA LYS A 110 -21.14 -12.42 10.37
C LYS A 110 -21.35 -11.32 11.41
N GLN A 111 -20.27 -10.68 11.87
CA GLN A 111 -20.32 -9.52 12.78
C GLN A 111 -21.14 -8.37 12.18
N ALA A 112 -21.00 -8.12 10.88
CA ALA A 112 -21.76 -7.11 10.14
C ALA A 112 -23.20 -7.52 9.78
N LYS A 113 -23.67 -8.68 10.26
CA LYS A 113 -25.00 -9.28 10.00
C LYS A 113 -25.30 -9.45 8.50
N LEU A 114 -24.28 -9.69 7.68
CA LEU A 114 -24.43 -9.93 6.24
C LEU A 114 -24.66 -11.41 5.92
N ILE A 115 -24.28 -12.30 6.84
CA ILE A 115 -24.46 -13.73 6.76
C ILE A 115 -24.84 -14.28 8.14
N SER A 116 -25.58 -15.39 8.18
CA SER A 116 -25.91 -16.14 9.40
C SER A 116 -24.93 -17.29 9.66
N GLU A 117 -24.47 -17.94 8.60
CA GLU A 117 -23.68 -19.18 8.65
C GLU A 117 -22.44 -19.10 7.74
N TYR A 118 -21.43 -19.92 8.08
CA TYR A 118 -20.25 -20.06 7.24
C TYR A 118 -20.55 -20.97 6.04
N SER A 119 -20.15 -20.52 4.86
CA SER A 119 -20.10 -21.32 3.64
C SER A 119 -18.86 -20.91 2.85
N LYS A 120 -18.26 -21.82 2.07
CA LYS A 120 -17.23 -21.43 1.10
C LYS A 120 -17.87 -20.50 0.06
N PHE A 121 -17.42 -19.25 0.00
CA PHE A 121 -18.00 -18.26 -0.90
C PHE A 121 -17.42 -18.39 -2.31
N PRO A 122 -18.26 -18.35 -3.36
CA PRO A 122 -17.79 -18.11 -4.72
C PRO A 122 -17.13 -16.73 -4.82
N PRO A 123 -16.18 -16.53 -5.75
CA PRO A 123 -15.41 -15.29 -5.79
C PRO A 123 -16.25 -14.01 -5.90
N LEU A 124 -17.32 -14.05 -6.69
CA LEU A 124 -18.24 -12.92 -6.82
C LEU A 124 -18.94 -12.58 -5.49
N LYS A 125 -19.20 -13.57 -4.64
CA LYS A 125 -19.78 -13.37 -3.30
C LYS A 125 -18.73 -12.83 -2.34
N THR A 126 -17.48 -13.30 -2.43
CA THR A 126 -16.34 -12.74 -1.68
C THR A 126 -16.15 -11.25 -2.00
N ALA A 127 -16.08 -10.91 -3.30
CA ALA A 127 -15.98 -9.55 -3.81
C ALA A 127 -17.15 -8.66 -3.32
N TYR A 128 -18.38 -9.16 -3.37
CA TYR A 128 -19.54 -8.44 -2.81
C TYR A 128 -19.40 -8.19 -1.31
N LEU A 129 -19.03 -9.21 -0.53
CA LEU A 129 -18.86 -9.10 0.92
C LEU A 129 -17.75 -8.09 1.26
N ALA A 130 -16.64 -8.10 0.54
CA ALA A 130 -15.59 -7.09 0.69
C ALA A 130 -16.13 -5.68 0.41
N ALA A 131 -16.82 -5.49 -0.72
CA ALA A 131 -17.36 -4.18 -1.10
C ALA A 131 -18.31 -3.62 -0.03
N ILE A 132 -19.28 -4.43 0.43
CA ILE A 132 -20.29 -3.97 1.38
C ILE A 132 -19.72 -3.78 2.78
N LEU A 133 -18.72 -4.57 3.19
CA LEU A 133 -18.00 -4.37 4.44
C LEU A 133 -17.23 -3.05 4.42
N ALA A 134 -16.46 -2.79 3.36
CA ALA A 134 -15.74 -1.54 3.20
C ALA A 134 -16.68 -0.33 3.15
N TYR A 135 -17.82 -0.44 2.44
CA TYR A 135 -18.86 0.59 2.43
C TYR A 135 -19.41 0.88 3.83
N LYS A 136 -19.55 -0.15 4.68
CA LYS A 136 -19.96 -0.02 6.09
C LYS A 136 -18.84 0.46 7.03
N GLY A 137 -17.64 0.73 6.52
CA GLY A 137 -16.50 1.23 7.30
C GLY A 137 -15.66 0.14 7.97
N TYR A 138 -15.81 -1.12 7.58
CA TYR A 138 -14.94 -2.19 8.05
C TYR A 138 -13.63 -2.22 7.26
N GLY A 139 -12.57 -2.70 7.93
CA GLY A 139 -11.26 -2.90 7.33
C GLY A 139 -10.26 -1.79 7.67
N SER A 140 -9.04 -2.00 7.23
CA SER A 140 -7.94 -1.05 7.40
C SER A 140 -7.41 -0.60 6.04
N LYS A 141 -7.04 0.68 5.95
CA LYS A 141 -6.44 1.25 4.74
C LYS A 141 -5.02 0.71 4.56
N VAL A 142 -4.71 0.24 3.36
CA VAL A 142 -3.36 -0.20 3.00
C VAL A 142 -2.50 1.03 2.78
N LYS A 143 -1.60 1.32 3.73
CA LYS A 143 -0.62 2.40 3.62
C LYS A 143 0.61 1.89 2.86
N VAL A 144 0.65 2.20 1.57
CA VAL A 144 1.78 1.83 0.68
C VAL A 144 2.90 2.86 0.72
N TYR A 145 2.53 4.12 0.92
CA TYR A 145 3.45 5.24 1.02
C TYR A 145 3.45 5.73 2.46
N GLU A 146 4.63 5.75 3.05
CA GLU A 146 4.89 6.46 4.28
C GLU A 146 5.79 7.65 3.90
N GLU A 147 5.39 8.85 4.30
CA GLU A 147 6.21 10.04 4.10
C GLU A 147 7.46 9.90 4.98
N LYS A 148 8.62 9.73 4.35
CA LYS A 148 9.92 9.67 5.03
C LYS A 148 10.79 10.83 4.59
N THR A 149 11.38 11.52 5.56
CA THR A 149 12.43 12.51 5.29
C THR A 149 13.78 11.82 5.25
N LYS A 150 14.47 11.88 4.11
CA LYS A 150 15.81 11.27 3.96
C LYS A 150 16.88 12.34 4.05
N ILE A 151 17.69 12.30 5.11
CA ILE A 151 18.87 13.15 5.26
C ILE A 151 20.09 12.41 4.69
N ILE A 152 20.68 12.93 3.61
CA ILE A 152 21.85 12.34 2.96
C ILE A 152 23.10 13.16 3.29
N ILE A 153 24.06 12.53 3.97
CA ILE A 153 25.34 13.15 4.34
C ILE A 153 26.44 12.50 3.51
N THR A 154 27.00 13.25 2.57
CA THR A 154 28.04 12.76 1.66
C THR A 154 29.12 13.81 1.43
N LYS A 155 30.31 13.38 1.02
CA LYS A 155 31.35 14.28 0.52
C LYS A 155 30.87 15.02 -0.74
N GLY A 156 31.11 16.32 -0.81
CA GLY A 156 30.70 17.15 -1.95
C GLY A 156 31.51 16.93 -3.24
N ARG A 157 32.70 16.29 -3.17
CA ARG A 157 33.56 16.01 -4.36
C ARG A 157 34.21 14.63 -4.32
N SER A 158 34.53 14.09 -5.50
CA SER A 158 35.30 12.85 -5.63
C SER A 158 36.79 13.06 -5.39
N LEU A 159 37.44 12.10 -4.74
CA LEU A 159 38.85 12.18 -4.34
C LEU A 159 39.71 11.36 -5.31
N THR A 160 39.65 11.71 -6.59
CA THR A 160 40.28 10.95 -7.67
C THR A 160 41.74 11.31 -7.95
N GLN A 161 42.27 12.43 -7.46
CA GLN A 161 43.68 12.76 -7.68
C GLN A 161 44.58 12.13 -6.62
N GLY A 162 45.57 11.37 -7.08
CA GLY A 162 46.60 10.73 -6.27
C GLY A 162 47.62 11.74 -5.75
N GLY A 163 48.28 11.39 -4.63
CA GLY A 163 49.33 12.20 -4.02
C GLY A 163 49.64 11.77 -2.60
N MET A 164 50.81 12.18 -2.10
CA MET A 164 51.32 11.79 -0.77
C MET A 164 50.39 12.20 0.41
N SER A 165 49.47 13.15 0.20
CA SER A 165 48.53 13.63 1.23
C SER A 165 47.11 13.06 1.12
N GLN A 166 46.82 12.18 0.16
CA GLN A 166 45.47 11.71 -0.16
C GLN A 166 44.78 10.98 1.00
N LEU A 167 45.53 10.14 1.74
CA LEU A 167 45.02 9.43 2.91
C LEU A 167 44.63 10.39 4.05
N ARG A 168 45.45 11.43 4.29
CA ARG A 168 45.19 12.45 5.31
C ARG A 168 43.91 13.22 4.99
N TYR A 169 43.76 13.66 3.75
CA TYR A 169 42.56 14.39 3.32
C TYR A 169 41.30 13.52 3.42
N ARG A 170 41.38 12.25 3.01
CA ARG A 170 40.27 11.30 3.13
C ARG A 170 39.82 11.10 4.59
N ARG A 171 40.78 10.99 5.52
CA ARG A 171 40.49 10.91 6.96
C ARG A 171 39.83 12.18 7.47
N HIS A 172 40.33 13.35 7.06
CA HIS A 172 39.73 14.63 7.45
C HIS A 172 38.27 14.76 6.99
N VAL A 173 37.98 14.45 5.72
CA VAL A 173 36.61 14.46 5.18
C VAL A 173 35.70 13.47 5.92
N ARG A 174 36.18 12.27 6.21
CA ARG A 174 35.42 11.29 7.03
C ARG A 174 35.11 11.82 8.42
N GLY A 175 36.06 12.51 9.06
CA GLY A 175 35.85 13.18 10.35
C GLY A 175 34.75 14.22 10.29
N LEU A 176 34.72 15.05 9.25
CA LEU A 176 33.66 16.04 9.03
C LEU A 176 32.28 15.39 8.80
N ILE A 177 32.22 14.31 8.03
CA ILE A 177 30.97 13.55 7.82
C ILE A 177 30.49 12.98 9.16
N LEU A 178 31.37 12.37 9.95
CA LEU A 178 31.03 11.81 11.26
C LEU A 178 30.50 12.89 12.22
N GLN A 179 31.13 14.06 12.23
CA GLN A 179 30.66 15.20 13.03
C GLN A 179 29.26 15.65 12.59
N ALA A 180 29.01 15.77 11.29
CA ALA A 180 27.69 16.13 10.78
C ALA A 180 26.62 15.08 11.13
N VAL A 181 26.95 13.79 11.01
CA VAL A 181 26.06 12.67 11.40
C VAL A 181 25.72 12.78 12.89
N ARG A 182 26.70 12.98 13.77
CA ARG A 182 26.47 13.12 15.22
C ARG A 182 25.58 14.31 15.54
N LYS A 183 25.86 15.47 14.95
CA LYS A 183 25.07 16.68 15.16
C LYS A 183 23.60 16.51 14.74
N ILE A 184 23.35 15.87 13.60
CA ILE A 184 21.98 15.59 13.14
C ILE A 184 21.31 14.57 14.05
N LYS A 185 22.03 13.52 14.44
CA LYS A 185 21.53 12.50 15.36
C LYS A 185 21.10 13.11 16.70
N GLU A 186 21.98 13.90 17.32
CA GLU A 186 21.69 14.60 18.59
C GLU A 186 20.44 15.47 18.47
N ALA A 187 20.31 16.24 17.37
CA ALA A 187 19.13 17.06 17.13
C ALA A 187 17.84 16.23 16.97
N LEU A 188 17.89 15.08 16.29
CA LEU A 188 16.73 14.19 16.14
C LEU A 188 16.34 13.57 17.49
N GLU A 189 17.32 13.09 18.26
CA GLU A 189 17.11 12.50 19.60
C GLU A 189 16.54 13.54 20.58
N GLU A 190 17.07 14.77 20.59
CA GLU A 190 16.59 15.87 21.45
C GLU A 190 15.12 16.22 21.18
N HIS A 191 14.66 16.10 19.93
CA HIS A 191 13.28 16.37 19.53
C HIS A 191 12.39 15.13 19.55
N GLY A 192 12.90 13.97 19.98
CA GLY A 192 12.15 12.72 20.03
C GLY A 192 11.71 12.19 18.66
N ILE A 193 12.45 12.48 17.59
CA ILE A 193 12.14 12.03 16.24
C ILE A 193 12.79 10.67 16.00
N ASP A 194 11.98 9.66 15.71
CA ASP A 194 12.45 8.32 15.37
C ASP A 194 13.16 8.30 14.00
N TYR A 195 14.26 7.56 13.90
CA TYR A 195 15.06 7.49 12.67
C TYR A 195 15.85 6.20 12.53
N ASP A 196 16.06 5.78 11.28
CA ASP A 196 16.98 4.70 10.91
C ASP A 196 18.32 5.26 10.40
N LEU A 197 19.44 4.80 10.97
CA LEU A 197 20.78 5.16 10.48
C LEU A 197 21.37 4.04 9.61
N VAL A 198 21.50 4.32 8.31
CA VAL A 198 22.18 3.42 7.37
C VAL A 198 23.55 3.97 7.02
N VAL A 199 24.58 3.15 7.24
CA VAL A 199 25.98 3.52 7.02
C VAL A 199 26.58 2.67 5.91
N ARG A 200 27.02 3.31 4.82
CA ARG A 200 27.78 2.62 3.78
C ARG A 200 29.25 2.52 4.21
N LYS A 201 29.62 1.41 4.85
CA LYS A 201 31.01 1.14 5.22
C LYS A 201 31.91 1.08 3.97
N THR A 202 33.05 1.74 4.04
CA THR A 202 34.17 1.61 3.08
C THR A 202 35.35 0.89 3.76
N GLU A 203 36.37 0.48 3.01
CA GLU A 203 37.54 -0.29 3.50
C GLU A 203 38.29 0.31 4.71
N SER A 204 37.98 1.54 5.12
CA SER A 204 38.58 2.17 6.30
C SER A 204 37.54 2.89 7.20
N GLY A 205 36.33 2.33 7.30
CA GLY A 205 35.26 2.79 8.19
C GLY A 205 34.10 3.50 7.46
N PHE A 206 33.32 4.29 8.21
CA PHE A 206 32.25 5.19 7.70
C PHE A 206 32.65 5.92 6.41
#